data_AF-A0A821K8E5-F1
#
_entry.id   AF-A0A821K8E5-F1
#
_cell.length_a   1.000
_cell.length_b   1.000
_cell.length_c   1.000
_cell.angle_alpha   90.00
_cell.angle_beta   90.00
_cell.angle_gamma   90.00
#
_symmetry.space_group_name_H-M   'P 1'
#
loop_
_entity.id
_entity.type
_entity.pdbx_description
1 polymer ?
#
loop_
_entity_poly.entity_id
_entity_poly.type
_entity_poly.pdbx_seq_one_letter_code
_entity_poly.pdbx_strand_id
1 'polypeptide(L)' 'YQMPDKFKDVRIILLAKKDAICPPEQTRPISLIDSFLKIHERLYLNRFMTILENKGLIPESQSGFLPGRRL' A
#
# COMPACT_ATOMS: atom_id res chain seq x y z
N TYR A 1 -20.11 15.67 -10.20
CA TYR A 1 -20.08 14.69 -9.10
C TYR A 1 -18.87 15.04 -8.23
N GLN A 2 -19.08 15.57 -7.02
CA GLN A 2 -17.97 15.90 -6.10
C GLN A 2 -17.76 14.72 -5.16
N MET A 3 -16.50 14.29 -5.03
CA MET A 3 -16.14 13.27 -4.05
C MET A 3 -16.24 13.90 -2.64
N PRO A 4 -16.89 13.24 -1.66
CA PRO A 4 -16.93 13.72 -0.29
C PRO A 4 -15.53 13.99 0.25
N ASP A 5 -15.30 15.17 0.83
CA ASP A 5 -13.95 15.57 1.26
C ASP A 5 -13.34 14.66 2.32
N LYS A 6 -14.19 14.05 3.17
CA LYS A 6 -13.77 13.07 4.18
C LYS A 6 -13.14 11.80 3.60
N PHE A 7 -13.40 11.47 2.34
CA PHE A 7 -12.75 10.32 1.71
C PHE A 7 -11.27 10.55 1.43
N LYS A 8 -10.75 11.77 1.59
CA LYS A 8 -9.32 12.06 1.47
C LYS A 8 -8.58 11.90 2.80
N ASP A 9 -9.29 11.68 3.90
CA ASP A 9 -8.68 11.56 5.23
C ASP A 9 -7.98 10.20 5.40
N VAL A 10 -6.78 10.24 5.97
CA VAL A 10 -5.97 9.05 6.28
C VAL A 10 -5.72 9.01 7.78
N ARG A 11 -5.96 7.86 8.40
CA ARG A 11 -5.67 7.64 9.82
C ARG A 11 -4.32 6.97 9.98
N ILE A 12 -3.43 7.56 10.78
CA ILE A 12 -2.18 6.90 11.16
C ILE A 12 -2.44 6.03 12.39
N ILE A 13 -2.13 4.75 12.29
CA ILE A 13 -2.24 3.78 13.39
C ILE A 13 -0.85 3.24 13.70
N LEU A 14 -0.51 3.17 14.98
CA LEU A 14 0.74 2.57 15.45
C LEU A 14 0.52 1.09 15.74
N LEU A 15 1.17 0.21 14.98
CA LEU A 15 1.12 -1.23 15.20
C LEU A 15 2.39 -1.70 15.90
N ALA A 16 2.27 -2.34 17.06
CA ALA A 16 3.41 -2.94 17.73
C ALA A 16 4.09 -4.01 16.86
N LYS A 17 5.43 -3.98 16.79
CA LYS A 17 6.19 -4.90 15.93
C LYS A 17 6.29 -6.32 16.50
N LYS A 18 6.33 -6.46 17.83
CA LYS A 18 6.52 -7.74 18.53
C LYS A 18 5.57 -7.86 19.72
N ASP A 19 5.79 -7.04 20.74
CA ASP A 19 5.09 -7.13 22.01
C ASP A 19 3.89 -6.18 22.04
N ALA A 20 2.75 -6.63 22.56
CA ALA A 20 1.49 -5.87 22.55
C ALA A 20 1.59 -4.50 23.23
N ILE A 21 2.45 -4.38 24.24
CA ILE A 21 2.79 -3.12 24.92
C ILE A 21 4.25 -2.86 24.65
N CYS A 22 4.55 -1.78 23.92
CA CYS A 22 5.90 -1.38 23.61
C CYS A 22 6.03 0.15 23.51
N PRO A 23 7.26 0.68 23.65
CA PRO A 23 7.54 2.09 23.37
C PRO A 23 7.19 2.47 21.92
N PRO A 24 6.84 3.75 21.64
CA PRO A 24 6.44 4.20 20.31
C PRO A 24 7.45 3.86 19.19
N GLU A 25 8.75 3.87 19.49
CA GLU A 25 9.83 3.60 18.53
C GLU A 25 9.83 2.13 18.05
N GLN A 26 9.17 1.24 18.79
CA GLN A 26 9.01 -0.17 18.45
C GLN A 26 7.70 -0.45 17.71
N THR A 27 6.93 0.58 17.39
CA THR A 27 5.74 0.48 16.56
C THR A 27 6.06 0.74 15.08
N ARG A 28 5.18 0.28 14.21
CA ARG A 28 5.16 0.60 12.79
C ARG A 28 3.96 1.52 12.54
N PRO A 29 4.18 2.79 12.20
CA PRO A 29 3.08 3.64 11.76
C PRO A 29 2.58 3.12 10.40
N ILE A 30 1.28 2.86 10.31
CA ILE A 30 0.61 2.53 9.06
C ILE A 30 -0.44 3.59 8.73
N SER A 31 -0.53 3.92 7.46
CA SER A 31 -1.59 4.78 6.93
C SER A 31 -2.79 3.92 6.58
N LEU A 32 -3.86 4.03 7.38
CA LEU A 32 -5.12 3.37 7.10
C LEU A 32 -6.03 4.32 6.29
N ILE A 33 -6.15 4.01 5.01
CA ILE A 33 -7.07 4.68 4.09
C ILE A 33 -8.46 4.03 4.13
N ASP A 34 -9.47 4.80 3.76
CA ASP A 34 -10.84 4.34 3.61
C ASP A 34 -10.98 3.28 2.49
N SER A 35 -11.99 2.41 2.60
CA SER A 35 -12.26 1.33 1.64
C SER A 35 -12.47 1.82 0.21
N PHE A 36 -13.09 2.98 0.00
CA PHE A 36 -13.24 3.55 -1.34
C PHE A 36 -11.87 3.91 -1.93
N LEU A 37 -10.98 4.52 -1.14
CA LEU A 37 -9.61 4.80 -1.59
C LEU A 37 -8.83 3.53 -1.91
N LYS A 38 -9.03 2.43 -1.17
CA LYS A 38 -8.40 1.12 -1.50
C LYS A 38 -8.84 0.59 -2.86
N ILE A 39 -10.12 0.78 -3.22
CA ILE A 39 -10.62 0.40 -4.55
C ILE A 39 -9.93 1.24 -5.62
N HIS A 40 -9.81 2.55 -5.41
CA HIS A 40 -9.09 3.44 -6.33
C HIS A 40 -7.62 3.06 -6.47
N GLU A 41 -6.92 2.86 -5.36
CA GLU A 41 -5.54 2.37 -5.33
C GLU A 41 -5.39 1.10 -6.16
N ARG A 42 -6.27 0.11 -5.98
CA ARG A 42 -6.22 -1.15 -6.73
C ARG A 42 -6.40 -0.95 -8.24
N LEU A 43 -7.29 -0.04 -8.65
CA LEU A 43 -7.48 0.31 -10.06
C LEU A 43 -6.21 0.94 -10.65
N TYR A 44 -5.58 1.87 -9.93
CA TYR A 44 -4.31 2.46 -10.36
C TYR A 44 -3.19 1.44 -10.43
N LEU A 45 -3.03 0.62 -9.39
CA LEU A 45 -2.01 -0.43 -9.33
C LEU A 45 -2.12 -1.38 -10.51
N ASN A 46 -3.32 -1.89 -10.81
CA ASN A 46 -3.52 -2.81 -11.92
C ASN A 46 -3.09 -2.19 -13.26
N ARG A 47 -3.52 -0.94 -13.53
CA ARG A 47 -3.16 -0.24 -14.77
C ARG A 47 -1.66 0.04 -14.86
N PHE A 48 -1.07 0.46 -13.74
CA PHE A 48 0.34 0.82 -13.69
C PHE A 48 1.24 -0.41 -13.87
N MET A 49 0.92 -1.51 -13.19
CA MET A 49 1.64 -2.78 -13.33
C MET A 49 1.64 -3.29 -14.77
N THR A 50 0.50 -3.25 -15.46
CA THR A 50 0.43 -3.61 -16.90
C THR A 50 1.39 -2.76 -17.74
N ILE A 51 1.49 -1.46 -17.48
CA ILE A 51 2.41 -0.58 -18.22
C ILE A 51 3.88 -0.92 -17.90
N LEU A 52 4.19 -1.12 -16.62
CA LEU A 52 5.55 -1.45 -16.18
C LEU A 52 6.04 -2.77 -16.79
N GLU A 53 5.20 -3.80 -16.78
CA GLU A 53 5.49 -5.11 -17.35
C GLU A 53 5.65 -5.02 -18.88
N ASN A 54 4.70 -4.41 -19.59
CA ASN A 54 4.75 -4.29 -21.05
C ASN A 54 5.95 -3.50 -21.55
N LYS A 55 6.46 -2.56 -20.74
CA LYS A 55 7.63 -1.75 -21.08
C LYS A 55 8.94 -2.33 -20.55
N GLY A 56 8.91 -3.50 -19.89
CA GLY A 56 10.12 -4.11 -19.31
C GLY A 56 10.77 -3.26 -18.22
N LEU A 57 9.99 -2.44 -17.50
CA LEU A 57 10.47 -1.51 -16.48
C LEU A 57 10.66 -2.16 -15.10
N ILE A 58 10.31 -3.44 -14.96
CA ILE A 58 10.49 -4.21 -13.73
C ILE A 58 11.79 -5.02 -13.87
N PRO A 59 12.82 -4.74 -13.06
CA PRO A 59 14.07 -5.49 -13.10
C PRO A 59 13.87 -6.97 -12.78
N GLU A 60 14.67 -7.86 -13.38
CA GLU A 60 14.64 -9.29 -13.06
C GLU A 60 14.98 -9.57 -11.60
N SER A 61 15.84 -8.74 -11.00
CA SER A 61 16.22 -8.83 -9.58
C SER A 61 15.09 -8.45 -8.61
N GLN A 62 14.00 -7.84 -9.10
CA GLN A 62 12.85 -7.53 -8.24
C GLN A 62 12.08 -8.82 -7.96
N SER A 63 12.02 -9.23 -6.70
CA SER A 63 11.24 -10.39 -6.25
C SER A 63 10.08 -10.01 -5.34
N GLY A 64 10.25 -8.96 -4.52
CA GLY A 64 9.21 -8.47 -3.63
C GLY A 64 8.02 -7.86 -4.37
N PHE A 65 6.82 -8.14 -3.85
CA PHE A 65 5.54 -7.56 -4.30
C PHE A 65 5.13 -7.90 -5.75
N LEU A 66 5.76 -8.91 -6.36
CA LEU A 66 5.40 -9.41 -7.68
C LEU A 66 4.68 -10.76 -7.59
N PRO A 67 3.61 -10.99 -8.37
CA PRO A 67 2.93 -12.29 -8.40
C PRO A 67 3.90 -13.42 -8.77
N GLY A 68 3.85 -14.52 -8.01
CA GLY A 68 4.66 -15.71 -8.28
C GLY A 68 6.14 -15.60 -7.90
N ARG A 69 6.61 -14.45 -7.40
CA ARG A 69 7.98 -14.28 -6.89
C ARG A 69 7.99 -14.19 -5.36
N ARG A 70 9.06 -14.68 -4.73
CA ARG A 70 9.25 -14.64 -3.27
C ARG A 70 10.57 -13.94 -2.95
N LEU A 71 10.58 -13.20 -1.84
CA LEU A 71 11.78 -12.64 -1.22
C LEU A 71 12.55 -13.72 -0.47
#